data_AF-A0A3D2SAF0-F1
#
_entry.id   AF-A0A3D2SAF0-F1
#
_cell.length_a   1.000
_cell.length_b   1.000
_cell.length_c   1.000
_cell.angle_alpha   90.00
_cell.angle_beta   90.00
_cell.angle_gamma   90.00
#
_symmetry.space_group_name_H-M   'P 1'
#
loop_
_entity.id
_entity.type
_entity.pdbx_description
1 polymer ?
#
loop_
_entity_poly.entity_id
_entity_poly.type
_entity_poly.pdbx_seq_one_letter_code
_entity_poly.pdbx_strand_id
1 'polypeptide(L)'
;MKKLLCLLYLPLCLLLLSCGNSKQNRNSEVAEGKPVDLLYAKRFSIVHNTDYTTVTVYNPWQNNEVYDTYYLVKDEKVRVPENGHKIKIPLQSLMINSATHLGFMELLGELDKVKGVFSSAYIYNPTILKGVAEGKIKDLGDAFNLDIENLILLHPQAIMTSAYNADDENSKRMKQTGIAIIYNIEWQEKTLLGRAEWIKFMGAFFDKEQLADSIFHSVETRYNEIKAAAAKVQNKPGILSGQDYRGSWSMPTG
;
A
#
# COMPACT_ATOMS: atom_id res chain seq x y z
N MET A 1 34.38 -68.06 11.07
CA MET A 1 34.09 -67.24 9.88
C MET A 1 32.58 -67.04 9.83
N LYS A 2 32.14 -65.80 10.08
CA LYS A 2 30.78 -65.42 10.51
C LYS A 2 29.97 -64.85 9.34
N LYS A 3 28.69 -65.28 9.26
CA LYS A 3 27.48 -64.59 8.74
C LYS A 3 27.45 -64.37 7.22
N LEU A 4 26.49 -64.83 6.42
CA LEU A 4 25.02 -64.88 6.55
C LEU A 4 24.40 -63.51 6.89
N LEU A 5 24.29 -62.61 5.89
CA LEU A 5 23.25 -61.57 5.78
C LEU A 5 23.35 -60.78 4.46
N CYS A 6 22.23 -60.18 4.05
CA CYS A 6 22.01 -59.25 2.92
C CYS A 6 21.73 -59.92 1.56
N LEU A 7 20.53 -60.48 1.38
CA LEU A 7 19.33 -59.78 0.88
C LEU A 7 19.52 -59.11 -0.50
N LEU A 8 19.12 -59.82 -1.54
CA LEU A 8 17.92 -59.51 -2.35
C LEU A 8 17.56 -58.01 -2.49
N TYR A 9 18.31 -57.26 -3.30
CA TYR A 9 17.94 -55.91 -3.75
C TYR A 9 18.34 -55.65 -5.20
N LEU A 10 17.59 -56.22 -6.15
CA LEU A 10 17.50 -55.79 -7.56
C LEU A 10 16.39 -56.66 -8.19
N PRO A 11 15.19 -56.18 -8.60
CA PRO A 11 14.88 -54.85 -9.13
C PRO A 11 13.58 -54.22 -8.53
N LEU A 12 13.69 -53.10 -7.82
CA LEU A 12 12.54 -52.24 -7.48
C LEU A 12 12.91 -50.77 -7.73
N CYS A 13 13.24 -50.44 -8.98
CA CYS A 13 13.65 -49.09 -9.39
C CYS A 13 12.92 -48.58 -10.64
N LEU A 14 11.70 -49.07 -10.92
CA LEU A 14 10.92 -48.65 -12.10
C LEU A 14 9.50 -48.15 -11.79
N LEU A 15 9.19 -47.75 -10.54
CA LEU A 15 7.85 -47.27 -10.18
C LEU A 15 7.77 -45.86 -9.59
N LEU A 16 8.80 -45.00 -9.71
CA LEU A 16 8.73 -43.61 -9.21
C LEU A 16 9.17 -42.55 -10.25
N LEU A 17 8.67 -42.68 -11.48
CA LEU A 17 8.61 -41.56 -12.44
C LEU A 17 7.16 -41.29 -12.86
N SER A 18 6.31 -41.03 -11.86
CA SER A 18 5.03 -40.36 -12.06
C SER A 18 4.95 -39.18 -11.10
N CYS A 19 5.71 -38.15 -11.42
CA CYS A 19 5.35 -36.78 -11.07
C CYS A 19 5.03 -36.09 -12.40
N GLY A 20 3.79 -36.30 -12.85
CA GLY A 20 3.15 -35.38 -13.79
C GLY A 20 3.17 -34.00 -13.14
N ASN A 21 4.03 -33.14 -13.65
CA ASN A 21 4.07 -31.75 -13.26
C ASN A 21 2.78 -31.12 -13.78
N SER A 22 1.73 -31.17 -12.96
CA SER A 22 0.54 -30.37 -13.17
C SER A 22 0.94 -28.92 -12.97
N LYS A 23 1.46 -28.32 -14.06
CA LYS A 23 1.23 -26.91 -14.30
C LYS A 23 -0.28 -26.76 -14.30
N GLN A 24 -0.84 -26.42 -13.15
CA GLN A 24 -2.12 -25.77 -13.09
C GLN A 24 -1.99 -24.54 -13.99
N ASN A 25 -2.47 -24.71 -15.22
CA ASN A 25 -2.96 -23.62 -16.03
C ASN A 25 -4.03 -22.94 -15.17
N ARG A 26 -3.58 -21.97 -14.35
CA ARG A 26 -4.47 -20.89 -13.98
C ARG A 26 -4.81 -20.23 -15.30
N ASN A 27 -6.03 -20.44 -15.77
CA ASN A 27 -6.72 -19.46 -16.60
C ASN A 27 -6.72 -18.15 -15.79
N SER A 28 -5.60 -17.44 -15.84
CA SER A 28 -5.60 -16.01 -15.66
C SER A 28 -5.98 -15.56 -17.06
N GLU A 29 -7.17 -14.99 -17.23
CA GLU A 29 -7.40 -14.10 -18.36
C GLU A 29 -6.15 -13.21 -18.44
N VAL A 30 -5.44 -13.32 -19.55
CA VAL A 30 -4.27 -12.51 -19.81
C VAL A 30 -4.77 -11.08 -19.73
N ALA A 31 -4.43 -10.37 -18.67
CA ALA A 31 -4.72 -8.95 -18.57
C ALA A 31 -4.08 -8.29 -19.80
N GLU A 32 -4.89 -7.74 -20.69
CA GLU A 32 -4.45 -7.14 -21.96
C GLU A 32 -3.60 -5.87 -21.75
N GLY A 33 -3.37 -5.45 -20.50
CA GLY A 33 -2.68 -4.22 -20.16
C GLY A 33 -1.16 -4.36 -19.96
N LYS A 34 -0.49 -3.21 -20.06
CA LYS A 34 0.95 -3.06 -19.80
C LYS A 34 1.18 -2.87 -18.29
N PRO A 35 1.88 -3.79 -17.59
CA PRO A 35 2.20 -3.60 -16.18
C PRO A 35 3.22 -2.48 -15.98
N VAL A 36 3.12 -1.79 -14.84
CA VAL A 36 4.15 -0.89 -14.33
C VAL A 36 5.14 -1.70 -13.51
N ASP A 37 6.42 -1.58 -13.83
CA ASP A 37 7.48 -2.24 -13.06
C ASP A 37 7.70 -1.55 -11.71
N LEU A 38 7.55 -2.32 -10.64
CA LEU A 38 7.87 -1.94 -9.27
C LEU A 38 9.14 -2.67 -8.84
N LEU A 39 10.10 -1.94 -8.28
CA LEU A 39 11.41 -2.46 -7.92
C LEU A 39 11.42 -3.08 -6.51
N TYR A 40 10.63 -2.55 -5.58
CA TYR A 40 10.67 -2.89 -4.16
C TYR A 40 9.30 -3.19 -3.55
N ALA A 41 8.26 -2.45 -3.94
CA ALA A 41 6.91 -2.64 -3.45
C ALA A 41 6.34 -3.98 -3.91
N LYS A 42 5.68 -4.69 -3.00
CA LYS A 42 5.07 -6.00 -3.24
C LYS A 42 3.60 -6.05 -2.85
N ARG A 43 3.07 -4.96 -2.28
CA ARG A 43 1.71 -4.89 -1.75
C ARG A 43 0.72 -4.20 -2.68
N PHE A 44 1.15 -3.77 -3.86
CA PHE A 44 0.25 -3.37 -4.93
C PHE A 44 0.82 -3.69 -6.32
N SER A 45 -0.01 -3.59 -7.34
CA SER A 45 0.39 -3.54 -8.76
C SER A 45 -0.41 -2.49 -9.51
N ILE A 46 0.13 -2.04 -10.64
CA ILE A 46 -0.52 -1.11 -11.57
C ILE A 46 -0.43 -1.70 -12.97
N VAL A 47 -1.56 -1.73 -13.69
CA VAL A 47 -1.65 -2.24 -15.07
C VAL A 47 -2.41 -1.23 -15.92
N HIS A 48 -1.78 -0.73 -16.99
CA HIS A 48 -2.43 0.15 -17.96
C HIS A 48 -3.17 -0.67 -19.00
N ASN A 49 -4.49 -0.62 -18.98
CA ASN A 49 -5.32 -1.13 -20.06
C ASN A 49 -5.60 0.00 -21.07
N THR A 50 -6.30 -0.31 -22.15
CA THR A 50 -6.59 0.65 -23.22
C THR A 50 -7.32 1.91 -22.73
N ASP A 51 -8.36 1.74 -21.91
CA ASP A 51 -9.26 2.85 -21.52
C ASP A 51 -9.23 3.18 -20.01
N TYR A 52 -8.55 2.37 -19.20
CA TYR A 52 -8.46 2.54 -17.76
C TYR A 52 -7.20 1.90 -17.19
N THR A 53 -6.78 2.35 -16.01
CA THR A 53 -5.67 1.75 -15.26
C THR A 53 -6.20 0.92 -14.11
N THR A 54 -5.75 -0.32 -13.97
CA THR A 54 -6.06 -1.18 -12.83
C THR A 54 -4.99 -0.99 -11.76
N VAL A 55 -5.42 -0.72 -10.53
CA VAL A 55 -4.56 -0.74 -9.34
C VAL A 55 -5.07 -1.82 -8.40
N THR A 56 -4.24 -2.81 -8.09
CA THR A 56 -4.60 -3.91 -7.21
C THR A 56 -3.79 -3.84 -5.94
N VAL A 57 -4.44 -3.88 -4.77
CA VAL A 57 -3.79 -3.96 -3.45
C VAL A 57 -3.83 -5.39 -2.96
N TYR A 58 -2.68 -5.94 -2.54
CA TYR A 58 -2.56 -7.32 -2.10
C TYR A 58 -2.69 -7.44 -0.58
N ASN A 59 -3.43 -8.44 -0.11
CA ASN A 59 -3.68 -8.66 1.30
C ASN A 59 -2.38 -9.10 2.02
N PRO A 60 -1.93 -8.36 3.05
CA PRO A 60 -0.72 -8.71 3.78
C PRO A 60 -0.90 -9.81 4.82
N TRP A 61 -2.15 -10.09 5.21
CA TRP A 61 -2.51 -11.04 6.26
C TRP A 61 -3.01 -12.38 5.70
N GLN A 62 -3.49 -12.40 4.45
CA GLN A 62 -3.89 -13.62 3.74
C GLN A 62 -3.10 -13.74 2.43
N ASN A 63 -2.27 -14.78 2.34
CA ASN A 63 -1.37 -14.94 1.22
C ASN A 63 -2.13 -15.23 -0.09
N ASN A 64 -1.72 -14.59 -1.18
CA ASN A 64 -2.34 -14.68 -2.51
C ASN A 64 -3.78 -14.17 -2.61
N GLU A 65 -4.26 -13.39 -1.65
CA GLU A 65 -5.55 -12.73 -1.74
C GLU A 65 -5.40 -11.25 -2.13
N VAL A 66 -6.35 -10.76 -2.90
CA VAL A 66 -6.50 -9.34 -3.20
C VAL A 66 -7.23 -8.69 -2.03
N TYR A 67 -6.67 -7.61 -1.51
CA TYR A 67 -7.34 -6.81 -0.50
C TYR A 67 -8.39 -5.89 -1.14
N ASP A 68 -8.02 -5.24 -2.24
CA ASP A 68 -8.92 -4.36 -3.00
C ASP A 68 -8.44 -4.13 -4.44
N THR A 69 -9.35 -3.74 -5.33
CA THR A 69 -9.06 -3.42 -6.74
C THR A 69 -9.72 -2.10 -7.14
N TYR A 70 -8.94 -1.20 -7.74
CA TYR A 70 -9.39 0.09 -8.24
C TYR A 70 -9.22 0.17 -9.76
N TYR A 71 -10.25 0.65 -10.45
CA TYR A 71 -10.23 0.95 -11.87
C TYR A 71 -10.24 2.46 -12.07
N LEU A 72 -9.08 3.00 -12.41
CA LEU A 72 -8.86 4.43 -12.59
C LEU A 72 -9.24 4.85 -14.00
N VAL A 73 -10.21 5.75 -14.12
CA VAL A 73 -10.74 6.23 -15.40
C VAL A 73 -10.58 7.74 -15.53
N LYS A 74 -10.30 8.22 -16.75
CA LYS A 74 -10.32 9.67 -17.07
C LYS A 74 -11.72 10.13 -17.51
N ASP A 75 -12.47 9.25 -18.18
CA ASP A 75 -13.88 9.46 -18.57
C ASP A 75 -14.80 8.52 -17.79
N GLU A 76 -15.83 9.07 -17.16
CA GLU A 76 -16.85 8.31 -16.42
C GLU A 76 -17.67 7.38 -17.31
N LYS A 77 -17.65 7.54 -18.63
CA LYS A 77 -18.35 6.65 -19.56
C LYS A 77 -17.64 5.32 -19.79
N VAL A 78 -16.35 5.23 -19.46
CA VAL A 78 -15.56 3.99 -19.61
C VAL A 78 -16.17 2.87 -18.79
N ARG A 79 -16.44 1.72 -19.40
CA ARG A 79 -16.89 0.53 -18.69
C ARG A 79 -15.68 -0.17 -18.07
N VAL A 80 -15.83 -0.59 -16.82
CA VAL A 80 -14.81 -1.33 -16.07
C VAL A 80 -15.46 -2.57 -15.48
N PRO A 81 -14.67 -3.60 -15.11
CA PRO A 81 -15.21 -4.78 -14.43
C PRO A 81 -15.94 -4.43 -13.13
N GLU A 82 -16.93 -5.24 -12.74
CA GLU A 82 -17.77 -4.99 -11.55
C GLU A 82 -17.12 -5.45 -10.23
N ASN A 83 -16.02 -6.22 -10.29
CA ASN A 83 -15.34 -6.79 -9.13
C ASN A 83 -14.34 -5.84 -8.44
N GLY A 84 -14.54 -4.53 -8.57
CA GLY A 84 -13.68 -3.50 -7.99
C GLY A 84 -14.32 -2.12 -8.01
N HIS A 85 -13.55 -1.12 -7.62
CA HIS A 85 -14.03 0.25 -7.47
C HIS A 85 -13.62 1.12 -8.64
N LYS A 86 -14.60 1.67 -9.36
CA LYS A 86 -14.35 2.68 -10.39
C LYS A 86 -14.05 4.04 -9.77
N ILE A 87 -12.88 4.60 -10.06
CA ILE A 87 -12.44 5.89 -9.53
C ILE A 87 -12.09 6.83 -10.69
N LYS A 88 -12.71 8.00 -10.73
CA LYS A 88 -12.33 9.04 -11.69
C LYS A 88 -11.04 9.73 -11.24
N ILE A 89 -10.06 9.83 -12.13
CA ILE A 89 -8.79 10.51 -11.87
C ILE A 89 -8.63 11.74 -12.78
N PRO A 90 -7.85 12.76 -12.37
CA PRO A 90 -7.22 12.90 -11.05
C PRO A 90 -8.24 13.16 -9.93
N LEU A 91 -7.96 12.64 -8.73
CA LEU A 91 -8.77 12.92 -7.54
C LEU A 91 -8.81 14.43 -7.24
N GLN A 92 -9.98 14.96 -6.89
CA GLN A 92 -10.19 16.39 -6.63
C GLN A 92 -10.42 16.71 -5.15
N SER A 93 -10.82 15.73 -4.35
CA SER A 93 -11.01 15.91 -2.92
C SER A 93 -10.81 14.60 -2.16
N LEU A 94 -10.08 14.68 -1.05
CA LEU A 94 -9.76 13.55 -0.20
C LEU A 94 -10.00 13.85 1.27
N MET A 95 -10.43 12.83 1.99
CA MET A 95 -10.16 12.70 3.41
C MET A 95 -8.98 11.75 3.60
N ILE A 96 -8.00 12.11 4.42
CA ILE A 96 -6.79 11.32 4.67
C ILE A 96 -6.69 10.94 6.15
N ASN A 97 -6.61 9.64 6.42
CA ASN A 97 -6.56 9.11 7.79
C ASN A 97 -5.11 8.97 8.32
N SER A 98 -4.09 8.81 7.46
CA SER A 98 -2.69 8.71 7.91
C SER A 98 -1.86 9.94 7.59
N ALA A 99 -1.12 10.44 8.58
CA ALA A 99 -0.13 11.50 8.37
C ALA A 99 0.98 11.10 7.38
N THR A 100 1.31 9.81 7.23
CA THR A 100 2.32 9.37 6.24
C THR A 100 1.82 9.57 4.81
N HIS A 101 0.51 9.46 4.57
CA HIS A 101 -0.08 9.69 3.25
C HIS A 101 0.03 11.16 2.83
N LEU A 102 -0.03 12.10 3.79
CA LEU A 102 0.18 13.53 3.53
C LEU A 102 1.58 13.83 2.98
N GLY A 103 2.60 13.05 3.35
CA GLY A 103 3.94 13.18 2.80
C GLY A 103 3.98 12.91 1.29
N PHE A 104 3.25 11.90 0.80
CA PHE A 104 3.12 11.66 -0.64
C PHE A 104 2.35 12.78 -1.34
N MET A 105 1.28 13.28 -0.71
CA MET A 105 0.49 14.40 -1.24
C MET A 105 1.35 15.66 -1.40
N GLU A 106 2.22 15.95 -0.43
CA GLU A 106 3.17 17.06 -0.49
C GLU A 106 4.14 16.92 -1.65
N LEU A 107 4.78 15.75 -1.76
CA LEU A 107 5.75 15.47 -2.83
C LEU A 107 5.12 15.53 -4.22
N LEU A 108 3.86 15.13 -4.36
CA LEU A 108 3.10 15.21 -5.61
C LEU A 108 2.49 16.60 -5.85
N GLY A 109 2.53 17.51 -4.87
CA GLY A 109 1.94 18.85 -4.97
C GLY A 109 0.41 18.84 -5.02
N GLU A 110 -0.23 17.98 -4.23
CA GLU A 110 -1.68 17.74 -4.20
C GLU A 110 -2.32 18.03 -2.83
N LEU A 111 -1.60 18.68 -1.91
CA LEU A 111 -2.12 18.97 -0.56
C LEU A 111 -3.42 19.81 -0.58
N ASP A 112 -3.67 20.59 -1.63
CA ASP A 112 -4.90 21.38 -1.78
C ASP A 112 -6.16 20.51 -1.99
N LYS A 113 -5.99 19.24 -2.38
CA LYS A 113 -7.07 18.25 -2.50
C LYS A 113 -7.47 17.66 -1.15
N VAL A 114 -6.66 17.82 -0.10
CA VAL A 114 -6.99 17.35 1.24
C VAL A 114 -8.06 18.27 1.84
N LYS A 115 -9.24 17.72 2.11
CA LYS A 115 -10.39 18.42 2.71
C LYS A 115 -10.70 17.96 4.12
N GLY A 116 -10.22 16.78 4.50
CA GLY A 116 -10.37 16.25 5.84
C GLY A 116 -9.14 15.46 6.26
N VAL A 117 -8.83 15.49 7.56
CA VAL A 117 -7.74 14.72 8.18
C VAL A 117 -8.20 14.10 9.48
N PHE A 118 -7.47 13.09 9.96
CA PHE A 118 -7.61 12.58 11.32
C PHE A 118 -6.50 13.14 12.20
N SER A 119 -6.86 13.42 13.45
CA SER A 119 -5.96 13.64 14.56
C SER A 119 -4.92 14.72 14.22
N SER A 120 -5.40 15.91 13.88
CA SER A 120 -4.54 17.01 13.39
C SER A 120 -3.43 17.39 14.37
N ALA A 121 -3.61 17.11 15.67
CA ALA A 121 -2.60 17.24 16.70
C ALA A 121 -1.31 16.42 16.45
N TYR A 122 -1.36 15.36 15.64
CA TYR A 122 -0.20 14.53 15.27
C TYR A 122 0.37 14.86 13.88
N ILE A 123 -0.18 15.87 13.20
CA ILE A 123 0.27 16.31 11.88
C ILE A 123 1.27 17.46 12.04
N TYR A 124 2.40 17.39 11.33
CA TYR A 124 3.43 18.43 11.35
C TYR A 124 3.48 19.27 10.07
N ASN A 125 2.73 18.90 9.01
CA ASN A 125 2.76 19.63 7.75
C ASN A 125 2.11 21.02 7.91
N PRO A 126 2.85 22.12 7.66
CA PRO A 126 2.38 23.47 7.95
C PRO A 126 1.20 23.91 7.06
N THR A 127 1.14 23.43 5.82
CA THR A 127 0.03 23.71 4.90
C THR A 127 -1.27 23.10 5.42
N ILE A 128 -1.21 21.85 5.89
CA ILE A 128 -2.36 21.17 6.47
C ILE A 128 -2.81 21.84 7.77
N LEU A 129 -1.89 22.11 8.70
CA LEU A 129 -2.20 22.77 9.97
C LEU A 129 -2.83 24.16 9.76
N LYS A 130 -2.32 24.93 8.81
CA LYS A 130 -2.92 26.21 8.41
C LYS A 130 -4.33 26.01 7.85
N GLY A 131 -4.52 25.01 6.99
CA GLY A 131 -5.83 24.67 6.45
C GLY A 131 -6.85 24.30 7.53
N VAL A 132 -6.42 23.58 8.57
CA VAL A 132 -7.24 23.25 9.74
C VAL A 132 -7.58 24.51 10.54
N ALA A 133 -6.59 25.35 10.85
CA ALA A 133 -6.81 26.60 11.59
C ALA A 133 -7.74 27.58 10.87
N GLU A 134 -7.71 27.60 9.53
CA GLU A 134 -8.59 28.42 8.69
C GLU A 134 -9.96 27.77 8.41
N GLY A 135 -10.22 26.56 8.92
CA GLY A 135 -11.47 25.82 8.67
C GLY A 135 -11.64 25.28 7.25
N LYS A 136 -10.59 25.31 6.42
CA LYS A 136 -10.57 24.78 5.04
C LYS A 136 -10.38 23.27 5.00
N ILE A 137 -9.75 22.71 6.03
CA ILE A 137 -9.55 21.28 6.23
C ILE A 137 -10.23 20.92 7.54
N LYS A 138 -11.12 19.92 7.51
CA LYS A 138 -11.83 19.47 8.71
C LYS A 138 -10.97 18.43 9.45
N ASP A 139 -10.73 18.62 10.73
CA ASP A 139 -10.30 17.51 11.60
C ASP A 139 -11.52 16.66 11.94
N LEU A 140 -11.48 15.38 11.58
CA LEU A 140 -12.58 14.43 11.71
C LEU A 140 -12.41 13.48 12.91
N GLY A 141 -11.53 13.83 13.84
CA GLY A 141 -11.37 13.14 15.11
C GLY A 141 -10.19 12.17 15.11
N ASP A 142 -10.37 10.97 15.64
CA ASP A 142 -9.27 10.02 15.81
C ASP A 142 -9.65 8.58 15.47
N ALA A 143 -8.68 7.67 15.62
CA ALA A 143 -8.83 6.25 15.34
C ALA A 143 -9.96 5.57 16.14
N PHE A 144 -10.47 6.19 17.20
CA PHE A 144 -11.56 5.70 18.03
C PHE A 144 -12.86 6.52 17.86
N ASN A 145 -12.74 7.81 17.53
CA ASN A 145 -13.85 8.75 17.48
C ASN A 145 -13.93 9.46 16.12
N LEU A 146 -14.39 8.76 15.09
CA LEU A 146 -14.64 9.36 13.78
C LEU A 146 -15.93 10.21 13.78
N ASP A 147 -15.78 11.47 13.41
CA ASP A 147 -16.87 12.40 13.10
C ASP A 147 -17.49 12.06 11.73
N ILE A 148 -18.35 11.04 11.73
CA ILE A 148 -19.01 10.53 10.52
C ILE A 148 -19.95 11.56 9.89
N GLU A 149 -20.58 12.41 10.70
CA GLU A 149 -21.54 13.39 10.24
C GLU A 149 -20.84 14.46 9.40
N ASN A 150 -19.74 15.01 9.91
CA ASN A 150 -18.94 15.96 9.14
C ASN A 150 -18.23 15.30 7.95
N LEU A 151 -17.86 14.01 8.02
CA LEU A 151 -17.33 13.29 6.86
C LEU A 151 -18.36 13.20 5.72
N ILE A 152 -19.62 12.88 6.04
CA ILE A 152 -20.70 12.83 5.06
C ILE A 152 -20.98 14.23 4.49
N LEU A 153 -21.02 15.26 5.35
CA LEU A 153 -21.22 16.65 4.91
C LEU A 153 -20.07 17.16 4.03
N LEU A 154 -18.83 16.75 4.32
CA LEU A 154 -17.66 17.09 3.53
C LEU A 154 -17.72 16.47 2.12
N HIS A 155 -18.36 15.30 2.00
CA HIS A 155 -18.57 14.54 0.76
C HIS A 155 -17.30 14.50 -0.13
N PRO A 156 -16.15 14.06 0.40
CA PRO A 156 -14.95 13.93 -0.42
C PRO A 156 -15.15 12.89 -1.51
N GLN A 157 -14.41 13.03 -2.62
CA GLN A 157 -14.46 12.05 -3.71
C GLN A 157 -13.99 10.67 -3.26
N ALA A 158 -12.99 10.62 -2.38
CA ALA A 158 -12.56 9.38 -1.74
C ALA A 158 -12.00 9.61 -0.33
N ILE A 159 -11.96 8.52 0.43
CA ILE A 159 -11.27 8.40 1.71
C ILE A 159 -10.02 7.58 1.46
N MET A 160 -8.85 8.11 1.83
CA MET A 160 -7.63 7.33 1.85
C MET A 160 -7.29 6.92 3.28
N THR A 161 -7.19 5.62 3.50
CA THR A 161 -6.97 5.06 4.83
C THR A 161 -5.96 3.92 4.82
N SER A 162 -5.31 3.70 5.95
CA SER A 162 -4.59 2.46 6.20
C SER A 162 -5.58 1.33 6.49
N ALA A 163 -5.16 0.10 6.20
CA ALA A 163 -5.87 -1.10 6.61
C ALA A 163 -5.11 -1.81 7.74
N TYR A 164 -5.85 -2.52 8.59
CA TYR A 164 -5.32 -3.33 9.69
C TYR A 164 -5.95 -4.73 9.68
N ASN A 165 -5.32 -5.70 10.35
CA ASN A 165 -5.81 -7.08 10.47
C ASN A 165 -6.98 -7.22 11.48
N ALA A 166 -7.84 -6.20 11.55
CA ALA A 166 -8.99 -6.15 12.42
C ALA A 166 -10.06 -5.29 11.73
N ASP A 167 -11.30 -5.76 11.74
CA ASP A 167 -12.44 -5.01 11.22
C ASP A 167 -12.95 -4.07 12.31
N ASP A 168 -12.32 -2.90 12.41
CA ASP A 168 -12.64 -1.88 13.40
C ASP A 168 -13.94 -1.12 13.05
N GLU A 169 -14.54 -0.51 14.06
CA GLU A 169 -15.84 0.16 13.93
C GLU A 169 -15.79 1.36 12.97
N ASN A 170 -14.69 2.11 12.93
CA ASN A 170 -14.55 3.24 12.03
C ASN A 170 -14.46 2.78 10.57
N SER A 171 -13.74 1.69 10.28
CA SER A 171 -13.73 1.06 8.96
C SER A 171 -15.14 0.67 8.50
N LYS A 172 -15.97 0.09 9.38
CA LYS A 172 -17.37 -0.25 9.06
C LYS A 172 -18.21 1.00 8.78
N ARG A 173 -18.11 2.01 9.63
CA ARG A 173 -18.85 3.28 9.49
C ARG A 173 -18.46 4.01 8.21
N MET A 174 -17.17 4.05 7.86
CA MET A 174 -16.71 4.63 6.59
C MET A 174 -17.31 3.91 5.38
N LYS A 175 -17.34 2.57 5.38
CA LYS A 175 -17.94 1.78 4.28
C LYS A 175 -19.44 2.09 4.10
N GLN A 176 -20.15 2.33 5.20
CA GLN A 176 -21.58 2.66 5.17
C GLN A 176 -21.89 4.04 4.54
N THR A 177 -20.91 4.95 4.45
CA THR A 177 -21.11 6.26 3.81
C THR A 177 -21.34 6.17 2.30
N GLY A 178 -20.91 5.08 1.66
CA GLY A 178 -20.88 4.96 0.20
C GLY A 178 -19.78 5.79 -0.48
N ILE A 179 -18.98 6.55 0.27
CA ILE A 179 -17.80 7.24 -0.26
C ILE A 179 -16.75 6.18 -0.61
N ALA A 180 -16.08 6.35 -1.75
CA ALA A 180 -15.04 5.44 -2.18
C ALA A 180 -13.89 5.39 -1.16
N ILE A 181 -13.46 4.19 -0.78
CA ILE A 181 -12.34 3.99 0.14
C ILE A 181 -11.14 3.47 -0.64
N ILE A 182 -10.00 4.12 -0.49
CA ILE A 182 -8.72 3.73 -1.07
C ILE A 182 -7.80 3.30 0.06
N TYR A 183 -7.38 2.03 0.03
CA TYR A 183 -6.49 1.48 1.04
C TYR A 183 -5.03 1.68 0.64
N ASN A 184 -4.35 2.59 1.34
CA ASN A 184 -2.91 2.76 1.24
C ASN A 184 -2.24 2.05 2.42
N ILE A 185 -1.65 0.89 2.12
CA ILE A 185 -1.04 -0.03 3.08
C ILE A 185 0.50 0.00 3.00
N GLU A 186 1.09 1.14 2.64
CA GLU A 186 2.55 1.31 2.51
C GLU A 186 3.31 0.74 3.72
N TRP A 187 2.80 0.94 4.94
CA TRP A 187 3.42 0.50 6.17
C TRP A 187 3.60 -1.03 6.28
N GLN A 188 2.89 -1.82 5.47
CA GLN A 188 2.98 -3.28 5.38
C GLN A 188 4.08 -3.78 4.43
N GLU A 189 4.80 -2.87 3.76
CA GLU A 189 6.00 -3.22 3.02
C GLU A 189 7.15 -3.56 3.96
N LYS A 190 7.92 -4.59 3.57
CA LYS A 190 9.03 -5.13 4.37
C LYS A 190 10.28 -4.24 4.35
N THR A 191 10.42 -3.38 3.35
CA THR A 191 11.61 -2.54 3.16
C THR A 191 11.22 -1.07 3.11
N LEU A 192 12.11 -0.19 3.55
CA LEU A 192 11.90 1.26 3.49
C LEU A 192 11.71 1.77 2.05
N LEU A 193 12.44 1.19 1.09
CA LEU A 193 12.27 1.52 -0.32
C LEU A 193 10.94 0.99 -0.87
N GLY A 194 10.47 -0.17 -0.40
CA GLY A 194 9.13 -0.66 -0.73
C GLY A 194 8.06 0.31 -0.25
N ARG A 195 8.16 0.81 0.98
CA ARG A 195 7.28 1.87 1.51
C ARG A 195 7.32 3.13 0.66
N ALA A 196 8.52 3.62 0.34
CA ALA A 196 8.70 4.82 -0.46
C ALA A 196 8.13 4.70 -1.88
N GLU A 197 8.14 3.49 -2.47
CA GLU A 197 7.62 3.26 -3.83
C GLU A 197 6.09 3.37 -3.93
N TRP A 198 5.38 3.39 -2.79
CA TRP A 198 3.94 3.73 -2.76
C TRP A 198 3.64 5.16 -3.22
N ILE A 199 4.64 6.01 -3.45
CA ILE A 199 4.42 7.25 -4.19
C ILE A 199 3.93 7.00 -5.62
N LYS A 200 4.31 5.87 -6.25
CA LYS A 200 3.79 5.47 -7.58
C LYS A 200 2.31 5.10 -7.51
N PHE A 201 1.89 4.40 -6.44
CA PHE A 201 0.49 4.15 -6.15
C PHE A 201 -0.29 5.47 -6.06
N MET A 202 0.22 6.44 -5.29
CA MET A 202 -0.39 7.77 -5.19
C MET A 202 -0.41 8.50 -6.53
N GLY A 203 0.69 8.46 -7.28
CA GLY A 203 0.81 9.08 -8.61
C GLY A 203 -0.27 8.62 -9.59
N ALA A 204 -0.66 7.35 -9.55
CA ALA A 204 -1.73 6.82 -10.41
C ALA A 204 -3.09 7.50 -10.15
N PHE A 205 -3.45 7.74 -8.89
CA PHE A 205 -4.72 8.41 -8.53
C PHE A 205 -4.78 9.89 -8.90
N PHE A 206 -3.63 10.51 -9.19
CA PHE A 206 -3.51 11.91 -9.55
C PHE A 206 -3.03 12.15 -10.99
N ASP A 207 -2.96 11.11 -11.82
CA ASP A 207 -2.42 11.19 -13.21
C ASP A 207 -1.01 11.80 -13.25
N LYS A 208 -0.18 11.45 -12.25
CA LYS A 208 1.16 12.00 -11.97
C LYS A 208 2.25 10.94 -11.92
N GLU A 209 2.09 9.86 -12.70
CA GLU A 209 2.98 8.70 -12.70
C GLU A 209 4.44 9.07 -13.00
N GLN A 210 4.68 9.92 -14.02
CA GLN A 210 6.04 10.35 -14.39
C GLN A 210 6.71 11.13 -13.25
N LEU A 211 5.95 12.00 -12.57
CA LEU A 211 6.46 12.75 -11.42
C LEU A 211 6.75 11.81 -10.25
N ALA A 212 5.83 10.90 -9.95
CA ALA A 212 5.99 9.92 -8.90
C ALA A 212 7.23 9.02 -9.12
N ASP A 213 7.45 8.56 -10.35
CA ASP A 213 8.61 7.75 -10.71
C ASP A 213 9.92 8.52 -10.54
N SER A 214 9.96 9.78 -11.00
CA SER A 214 11.12 10.66 -10.81
C SER A 214 11.45 10.91 -9.33
N ILE A 215 10.43 11.19 -8.51
CA ILE A 215 10.62 11.39 -7.06
C ILE A 215 11.12 10.09 -6.41
N PHE A 216 10.53 8.95 -6.76
CA PHE A 216 10.94 7.66 -6.22
C PHE A 216 12.40 7.36 -6.53
N HIS A 217 12.82 7.53 -7.80
CA HIS A 217 14.21 7.27 -8.19
C HIS A 217 15.20 8.19 -7.47
N SER A 218 14.83 9.45 -7.23
CA SER A 218 15.63 10.38 -6.40
C SER A 218 15.76 9.90 -4.95
N VAL A 219 14.67 9.41 -4.35
CA VAL A 219 14.68 8.84 -2.99
C VAL A 219 15.53 7.57 -2.92
N GLU A 220 15.35 6.66 -3.88
CA GLU A 220 16.11 5.42 -4.00
C GLU A 220 17.62 5.69 -4.07
N THR A 221 18.02 6.62 -4.95
CA THR A 221 19.41 6.99 -5.15
C THR A 221 20.03 7.51 -3.86
N ARG A 222 19.40 8.50 -3.22
CA ARG A 222 19.89 9.06 -1.94
C ARG A 222 19.95 8.03 -0.84
N TYR A 223 18.94 7.16 -0.72
CA TYR A 223 18.94 6.09 0.27
C TYR A 223 20.12 5.14 0.08
N ASN A 224 20.36 4.70 -1.16
CA ASN A 224 21.46 3.78 -1.45
C ASN A 224 22.84 4.43 -1.26
N GLU A 225 22.99 5.71 -1.59
CA GLU A 225 24.21 6.47 -1.31
C GLU A 225 24.51 6.55 0.18
N ILE A 226 23.51 6.92 0.99
CA ILE A 226 23.65 7.00 2.46
C ILE A 226 23.96 5.61 3.04
N LYS A 227 23.25 4.57 2.59
CA LYS A 227 23.50 3.19 3.01
C LYS A 227 24.93 2.75 2.70
N ALA A 228 25.45 3.07 1.51
CA ALA A 228 26.81 2.75 1.11
C ALA A 228 27.86 3.55 1.89
N ALA A 229 27.58 4.81 2.23
CA ALA A 229 28.44 5.62 3.08
C ALA A 229 28.49 5.08 4.52
N ALA A 230 27.33 4.79 5.11
CA ALA A 230 27.21 4.27 6.47
C ALA A 230 27.94 2.91 6.63
N ALA A 231 27.91 2.05 5.61
CA ALA A 231 28.60 0.76 5.63
C ALA A 231 30.13 0.87 5.81
N LYS A 232 30.72 2.01 5.44
CA LYS A 232 32.18 2.27 5.51
C LYS A 232 32.65 2.82 6.86
N VAL A 233 31.72 3.20 7.75
CA VAL A 233 32.06 3.78 9.06
C VAL A 233 32.62 2.69 9.99
N GLN A 234 33.73 3.00 10.67
CA GLN A 234 34.41 2.09 11.59
C GLN A 234 33.69 1.97 12.94
N ASN A 235 33.22 3.08 13.49
CA ASN A 235 32.48 3.09 14.74
C ASN A 235 31.01 2.71 14.51
N LYS A 236 30.57 1.59 15.08
CA LYS A 236 29.19 1.07 14.98
C LYS A 236 28.64 0.87 16.39
N PRO A 237 28.21 1.95 17.07
CA PRO A 237 27.69 1.83 18.43
C PRO A 237 26.45 0.94 18.46
N GLY A 238 26.29 0.17 19.53
CA GLY A 238 25.03 -0.53 19.80
C GLY A 238 23.92 0.48 20.03
N ILE A 239 22.76 0.25 19.42
CA ILE A 239 21.59 1.11 19.55
C ILE A 239 20.47 0.29 20.18
N LEU A 240 19.85 0.83 21.23
CA LEU A 240 18.58 0.35 21.73
C LEU A 240 17.47 1.25 21.14
N SER A 241 16.67 0.67 20.25
CA SER A 241 15.50 1.33 19.67
C SER A 241 14.23 0.84 20.36
N GLY A 242 13.20 1.67 20.39
CA GLY A 242 11.88 1.27 20.86
C GLY A 242 11.11 2.43 21.46
N GLN A 243 9.91 2.10 21.93
CA GLN A 243 9.01 3.04 22.56
C GLN A 243 8.49 2.41 23.85
N ASP A 244 8.56 3.18 24.94
CA ASP A 244 7.85 2.82 26.17
C ASP A 244 6.34 3.01 25.96
N TYR A 245 5.59 1.96 26.24
CA TYR A 245 4.15 2.01 26.31
C TYR A 245 3.68 1.29 27.57
N ARG A 246 3.22 2.08 28.55
CA ARG A 246 2.69 1.58 29.84
C ARG A 246 3.69 0.65 30.58
N GLY A 247 4.97 1.01 30.58
CA GLY A 247 6.03 0.24 31.26
C GLY A 247 6.52 -0.99 30.48
N SER A 248 6.08 -1.16 29.23
CA SER A 248 6.60 -2.16 28.30
C SER A 248 7.39 -1.47 27.19
N TRP A 249 8.66 -1.86 27.02
CA TRP A 249 9.49 -1.37 25.93
C TRP A 249 9.29 -2.20 24.67
N SER A 250 8.55 -1.65 23.71
CA SER A 250 8.31 -2.32 22.44
C SER A 250 9.39 -1.92 21.43
N MET A 251 10.08 -2.90 20.85
CA MET A 251 11.06 -2.67 19.79
C MET A 251 10.40 -2.86 18.42
N PRO A 252 10.69 -1.98 17.44
CA PRO A 252 10.25 -2.22 16.07
C PRO A 252 10.89 -3.50 15.53
N THR A 253 10.15 -4.27 14.73
CA THR A 253 10.72 -5.39 13.98
C THR A 253 11.55 -4.83 12.82
N GLY A 254 12.83 -4.58 13.05
CA GLY A 254 13.75 -4.00 12.06
C GLY A 254 15.15 -3.84 12.60
#